data_AF-A0A0T6A728-F1
#
_entry.id   AF-A0A0T6A728-F1
#
_cell.length_a   1.000
_cell.length_b   1.000
_cell.length_c   1.000
_cell.angle_alpha   90.00
_cell.angle_beta   90.00
_cell.angle_gamma   90.00
#
_symmetry.space_group_name_H-M   'P 1'
#
loop_
_entity.id
_entity.type
_entity.pdbx_description
1 polymer ?
#
loop_
_entity_poly.entity_id
_entity_poly.type
_entity_poly.pdbx_seq_one_letter_code
_entity_poly.pdbx_strand_id
1 'polypeptide(L)' 'MQRKWCPNLNHRRADAPVRYCPNCGEVVSANIIVKKCSEEEHVESRRRRNTYCMDCGAQLIK' A
#
# COMPACT_ATOMS: atom_id res chain seq x y z
N MET A 1 8.17 15.65 -3.03
CA MET A 1 9.37 14.91 -2.63
C MET A 1 9.32 13.53 -3.26
N GLN A 2 10.13 13.22 -4.28
CA GLN A 2 10.27 11.83 -4.73
C GLN A 2 11.31 11.14 -3.83
N ARG A 3 10.86 10.25 -2.94
CA ARG A 3 11.79 9.43 -2.14
C ARG A 3 12.34 8.29 -2.99
N LYS A 4 13.66 8.24 -2.99
CA LYS A 4 14.53 7.31 -3.70
C LYS A 4 14.27 5.89 -3.19
N TRP A 5 13.91 4.99 -4.09
CA TRP A 5 14.03 3.53 -3.94
C TRP A 5 13.02 2.84 -3.01
N CYS A 6 11.76 2.81 -3.42
CA CYS A 6 10.91 1.67 -3.06
C CYS A 6 11.23 0.51 -4.02
N PRO A 7 11.59 -0.70 -3.55
CA PRO A 7 11.81 -1.85 -4.42
C PRO A 7 10.52 -2.31 -5.11
N ASN A 8 9.37 -1.83 -4.64
CA ASN A 8 8.09 -2.15 -5.25
C ASN A 8 7.96 -1.46 -6.61
N LEU A 9 7.87 -2.28 -7.67
CA LEU A 9 7.75 -1.80 -9.05
C LEU A 9 6.39 -1.17 -9.37
N ASN A 10 5.39 -1.26 -8.47
CA ASN A 10 4.09 -0.60 -8.66
C ASN A 10 4.22 0.92 -8.83
N HIS A 11 5.27 1.53 -8.28
CA HIS A 11 5.55 2.96 -8.51
C HIS A 11 5.84 3.32 -9.98
N ARG A 12 6.22 2.34 -10.81
CA ARG A 12 6.51 2.55 -12.24
C ARG A 12 5.33 2.20 -13.14
N ARG A 13 4.27 1.61 -12.57
CA ARG A 13 3.09 1.18 -13.30
C ARG A 13 2.02 2.26 -13.26
N ALA A 14 1.53 2.68 -14.42
CA ALA A 14 0.39 3.57 -14.52
C ALA A 14 -0.92 2.89 -14.08
N ASP A 15 -0.97 1.56 -14.14
CA ASP A 15 -2.10 0.69 -13.89
C ASP A 15 -1.95 -0.15 -12.60
N ALA A 16 -1.21 0.35 -11.60
CA ALA A 16 -0.95 -0.42 -10.39
C ALA A 16 -2.27 -0.89 -9.74
N PRO A 17 -2.40 -2.20 -9.41
CA PRO A 17 -3.67 -2.79 -8.97
C PRO A 17 -4.06 -2.43 -7.53
N VAL A 18 -3.23 -1.63 -6.86
CA VAL A 18 -3.39 -1.25 -5.45
C VAL A 18 -3.26 0.25 -5.32
N ARG A 19 -3.93 0.86 -4.33
CA ARG A 19 -3.89 2.32 -4.13
C ARG A 19 -2.59 2.76 -3.48
N TYR A 20 -2.17 2.07 -2.43
CA TYR A 20 -0.99 2.38 -1.63
C TYR A 20 0.09 1.31 -1.78
N CYS A 21 1.35 1.73 -1.69
CA CYS A 21 2.48 0.83 -1.70
C CYS A 21 2.58 0.06 -0.37
N PRO A 22 2.57 -1.28 -0.37
CA PRO A 22 2.68 -2.06 0.87
C PRO A 22 4.02 -1.88 1.60
N ASN A 23 5.04 -1.33 0.94
CA ASN A 23 6.39 -1.20 1.50
C ASN A 23 6.69 0.20 2.04
N CYS A 24 6.22 1.25 1.37
CA CYS A 24 6.52 2.64 1.75
C CYS A 24 5.30 3.50 2.07
N GLY A 25 4.08 3.00 1.86
CA GLY A 25 2.83 3.71 2.18
C GLY A 25 2.46 4.83 1.21
N GLU A 26 3.29 5.12 0.22
CA GLU A 26 3.02 6.12 -0.81
C GLU A 26 1.89 5.68 -1.76
N VAL A 27 1.16 6.64 -2.31
CA VAL A 27 0.11 6.37 -3.30
C VAL A 27 0.75 5.95 -4.62
N VAL A 28 0.37 4.76 -5.12
CA VAL A 28 0.84 4.23 -6.42
C VAL A 28 -0.25 4.29 -7.49
N SER A 29 -1.52 4.28 -7.10
CA SER A 29 -2.65 4.42 -8.02
C SER A 29 -3.74 5.29 -7.39
N ALA A 30 -3.75 6.58 -7.74
CA ALA A 30 -4.72 7.54 -7.21
C ALA A 30 -6.17 7.28 -7.68
N ASN A 31 -6.33 6.50 -8.74
CA ASN A 31 -7.62 6.21 -9.36
C ASN A 31 -8.43 5.14 -8.60
N ILE A 32 -7.78 4.32 -7.76
CA ILE A 32 -8.45 3.31 -6.94
C ILE A 32 -9.02 3.99 -5.72
N ILE A 33 -10.29 3.80 -5.38
CA ILE A 33 -10.96 4.45 -4.24
C ILE A 33 -10.41 3.91 -2.90
N VAL A 34 -10.23 4.78 -1.90
CA VAL A 34 -9.87 4.35 -0.54
C VAL A 34 -10.98 3.46 0.02
N LYS A 35 -10.64 2.23 0.38
CA LYS A 35 -11.56 1.35 1.11
C LYS A 35 -11.42 1.59 2.61
N LYS A 36 -12.54 1.53 3.33
CA LYS A 36 -12.52 1.42 4.79
C LYS A 36 -12.17 -0.03 5.16
N CYS A 37 -10.99 -0.23 5.74
CA CYS A 37 -10.52 -1.55 6.13
C CYS A 37 -11.05 -1.96 7.50
N SER A 38 -11.35 -3.25 7.67
CA SER A 38 -11.57 -3.86 8.98
C SER A 38 -10.24 -4.28 9.62
N GLU A 39 -10.26 -4.56 10.93
CA GLU A 39 -9.08 -5.07 11.63
C GLU A 39 -8.66 -6.45 11.10
N GLU A 40 -9.60 -7.26 10.62
CA GLU A 40 -9.33 -8.57 10.04
C GLU A 40 -8.50 -8.45 8.75
N GLU A 41 -8.87 -7.50 7.87
CA GLU A 41 -8.11 -7.22 6.63
C GLU A 41 -6.68 -6.72 6.95
N HIS A 42 -6.53 -5.95 8.02
CA HIS A 42 -5.23 -5.53 8.52
C HIS A 42 -4.43 -6.70 9.11
N VAL A 43 -5.05 -7.61 9.85
CA VAL A 43 -4.40 -8.85 10.33
C VAL A 43 -3.88 -9.67 9.16
N GLU A 44 -4.68 -9.87 8.11
CA GLU A 44 -4.27 -10.60 6.92
C GLU A 44 -3.11 -9.90 6.19
N SER A 45 -3.17 -8.59 6.05
CA SER A 45 -2.09 -7.81 5.45
C SER A 45 -0.78 -7.91 6.26
N ARG A 46 -0.86 -7.89 7.60
CA ARG A 46 0.29 -8.14 8.48
C ARG A 46 0.86 -9.55 8.30
N ARG A 47 0.01 -10.58 8.17
CA ARG A 47 0.44 -11.96 7.90
C ARG A 47 1.21 -12.07 6.58
N ARG A 48 0.85 -11.27 5.58
CA ARG A 48 1.56 -11.14 4.29
C ARG A 48 2.84 -10.29 4.37
N ARG A 49 3.21 -9.81 5.56
CA ARG A 49 4.36 -8.93 5.83
C ARG A 49 4.28 -7.58 5.11
N ASN A 50 3.08 -7.09 4.82
CA ASN A 50 2.91 -5.74 4.32
C ASN A 50 3.14 -4.73 5.44
N THR A 51 4.06 -3.79 5.24
CA THR A 51 4.33 -2.69 6.18
C THR A 51 3.17 -1.70 6.22
N TYR A 52 2.51 -1.49 5.07
CA TYR A 52 1.36 -0.60 4.92
C TYR A 52 0.17 -1.34 4.28
N CYS A 53 -1.04 -0.94 4.63
CA CYS A 53 -2.25 -1.41 3.99
C CYS A 53 -2.33 -0.86 2.56
N MET A 54 -2.59 -1.73 1.59
CA MET A 54 -2.64 -1.38 0.16
C MET A 54 -3.91 -0.59 -0.22
N ASP A 55 -4.95 -0.65 0.62
CA ASP A 55 -6.25 -0.03 0.34
C ASP A 55 -6.45 1.28 1.08
N CYS A 56 -6.07 1.35 2.37
CA CYS A 56 -6.24 2.55 3.20
C CYS A 56 -4.93 3.28 3.54
N GLY A 57 -3.76 2.69 3.24
CA GLY A 57 -2.46 3.30 3.51
C GLY A 57 -2.03 3.27 4.98
N ALA A 58 -2.81 2.65 5.86
CA ALA A 58 -2.46 2.53 7.28
C ALA A 58 -1.16 1.76 7.47
N GLN A 59 -0.26 2.25 8.33
CA GLN A 59 0.93 1.50 8.72
C GLN A 59 0.53 0.32 9.60
N LEU A 60 0.87 -0.89 9.15
CA LEU A 60 0.49 -2.16 9.77
C LEU A 60 1.62 -2.76 10.61
N ILE A 61 2.86 -2.60 10.14
CA ILE A 61 4.06 -3.09 10.80
C ILE A 61 4.97 -1.88 11.03
N LYS A 62 5.47 -1.73 12.25
CA LYS A 62 6.46 -0.70 12.60
C LYS A 62 7.87 -1.18 12.32
#